data_AF-A0A928RQ14-F1
#
_entry.id   AF-A0A928RQ14-F1
#
_cell.length_a   1.000
_cell.length_b   1.000
_cell.length_c   1.000
_cell.angle_alpha   90.00
_cell.angle_beta   90.00
_cell.angle_gamma   90.00
#
_symmetry.space_group_name_H-M   'P 1'
#
loop_
_entity.id
_entity.type
_entity.pdbx_description
1 polymer ?
#
loop_
_entity_poly.entity_id
_entity_poly.type
_entity_poly.pdbx_seq_one_letter_code
_entity_poly.pdbx_strand_id
1 'polypeptide(L)'
;MIRTIIKEKEMANIKSAKKRVLLERERRVENNSIKSEIKTYIKKFKAELAVDTAKAEEIYNQLASKLDSAARENVIHKNSANRKKAHFSKLLSNAKASK
;
A
#
# COMPACT_ATOMS: atom_id res chain seq x y z
N MET A 1 -10.63 -12.81 16.49
CA MET A 1 -10.46 -11.34 16.49
C MET A 1 -11.06 -10.67 17.74
N ILE A 2 -12.30 -11.00 18.14
CA ILE A 2 -12.96 -10.44 19.36
C ILE A 2 -12.20 -10.78 20.66
N ARG A 3 -11.63 -11.99 20.76
CA ARG A 3 -10.82 -12.47 21.90
C ARG A 3 -9.58 -11.61 22.19
N THR A 4 -8.95 -11.03 21.16
CA THR A 4 -7.77 -10.17 21.31
C THR A 4 -8.13 -8.78 21.82
N ILE A 5 -9.31 -8.27 21.41
CA ILE A 5 -9.83 -6.96 21.85
C ILE A 5 -10.07 -6.97 23.35
N ILE A 6 -10.66 -8.05 23.87
CA ILE A 6 -10.95 -8.22 25.29
C ILE A 6 -9.65 -8.28 26.09
N LYS A 7 -8.64 -9.01 25.59
CA LYS A 7 -7.32 -9.17 26.22
C LYS A 7 -6.50 -7.86 26.28
N GLU A 8 -6.55 -7.02 25.25
CA GLU A 8 -5.90 -5.69 25.25
C GLU A 8 -6.62 -4.69 26.17
N LYS A 9 -7.94 -4.80 26.28
CA LYS A 9 -8.76 -3.97 27.20
C LYS A 9 -8.51 -4.30 28.67
N GLU A 10 -8.10 -5.54 28.96
CA GLU A 10 -7.67 -6.01 30.29
C GLU A 10 -6.22 -5.62 30.64
N MET A 11 -5.31 -5.53 29.66
CA MET A 11 -3.91 -5.12 29.92
C MET A 11 -3.72 -3.60 30.05
N ALA A 12 -4.49 -2.78 29.31
CA ALA A 12 -4.33 -1.33 29.33
C ALA A 12 -5.11 -0.71 30.50
N ASN A 13 -4.48 -0.46 31.64
CA ASN A 13 -5.19 0.05 32.82
C ASN A 13 -5.54 1.56 32.76
N ILE A 14 -4.80 2.35 31.97
CA ILE A 14 -4.98 3.81 31.88
C ILE A 14 -6.01 4.17 30.79
N LYS A 15 -6.95 5.08 31.10
CA LYS A 15 -8.04 5.51 30.17
C LYS A 15 -7.52 5.97 28.81
N SER A 16 -6.43 6.73 28.77
CA SER A 16 -5.80 7.20 27.53
C SER A 16 -5.24 6.06 26.69
N ALA A 17 -4.62 5.05 27.32
CA ALA A 17 -4.09 3.88 26.64
C ALA A 17 -5.21 3.03 26.00
N LYS A 18 -6.31 2.79 26.73
CA LYS A 18 -7.50 2.09 26.17
C LYS A 18 -8.01 2.78 24.90
N LYS A 19 -8.09 4.12 24.91
CA LYS A 19 -8.52 4.91 23.74
C LYS A 19 -7.53 4.80 22.57
N ARG A 20 -6.22 4.84 22.84
CA ARG A 20 -5.18 4.71 21.81
C ARG A 20 -5.23 3.36 21.10
N VAL A 21 -5.38 2.27 21.85
CA VAL A 21 -5.49 0.91 21.27
C VAL A 21 -6.69 0.79 20.32
N LEU A 22 -7.86 1.33 20.70
CA LEU A 22 -9.04 1.32 19.84
C LEU A 22 -8.80 2.07 18.52
N LEU A 23 -8.29 3.31 18.63
CA LEU A 23 -8.01 4.16 17.47
C LEU A 23 -6.93 3.56 16.56
N GLU A 24 -5.87 2.99 17.12
CA GLU A 24 -4.81 2.35 16.35
C GLU A 24 -5.31 1.12 15.61
N ARG A 25 -6.25 0.38 16.19
CA ARG A 25 -6.83 -0.81 15.57
C ARG A 25 -7.66 -0.46 14.35
N GLU A 26 -8.52 0.55 14.46
CA GLU A 26 -9.31 1.07 13.34
C GLU A 26 -8.40 1.53 12.20
N ARG A 27 -7.43 2.41 12.51
CA ARG A 27 -6.43 2.89 11.54
C ARG A 27 -5.60 1.76 10.93
N ARG A 28 -5.27 0.72 11.71
CA ARG A 28 -4.50 -0.42 11.23
C ARG A 28 -5.28 -1.21 10.18
N VAL A 29 -6.59 -1.41 10.36
CA VAL A 29 -7.43 -2.13 9.40
C VAL A 29 -7.49 -1.37 8.07
N GLU A 30 -7.76 -0.07 8.11
CA GLU A 30 -7.79 0.79 6.92
C GLU A 30 -6.45 0.79 6.18
N ASN A 31 -5.36 1.05 6.91
CA ASN A 31 -4.01 1.08 6.34
C ASN A 31 -3.60 -0.27 5.75
N ASN A 32 -4.02 -1.38 6.36
CA ASN A 32 -3.73 -2.71 5.84
C ASN A 32 -4.47 -2.98 4.54
N SER A 33 -5.73 -2.55 4.42
CA SER A 33 -6.51 -2.66 3.18
C SER A 33 -5.80 -1.95 2.03
N ILE A 34 -5.47 -0.66 2.21
CA ILE A 34 -4.80 0.16 1.20
C ILE A 34 -3.43 -0.43 0.82
N LYS A 35 -2.64 -0.86 1.80
CA LYS A 35 -1.34 -1.51 1.55
C LYS A 35 -1.49 -2.83 0.78
N SER A 36 -2.52 -3.61 1.06
CA SER A 36 -2.77 -4.88 0.38
C SER A 36 -3.22 -4.68 -1.07
N GLU A 37 -4.03 -3.66 -1.32
CA GLU A 37 -4.44 -3.27 -2.67
C GLU A 37 -3.23 -2.88 -3.51
N ILE A 38 -2.37 -1.98 -3.00
CA ILE A 38 -1.13 -1.57 -3.67
C ILE A 38 -0.24 -2.78 -3.98
N LYS A 39 -0.06 -3.72 -3.03
CA LYS A 39 0.72 -4.95 -3.27
C LYS A 39 0.13 -5.81 -4.39
N THR A 40 -1.20 -5.87 -4.47
CA THR A 40 -1.91 -6.61 -5.52
C THR A 40 -1.64 -6.00 -6.89
N TYR A 41 -1.74 -4.68 -7.03
CA TYR A 41 -1.41 -3.98 -8.28
C TYR A 41 0.07 -4.12 -8.66
N ILE A 42 0.99 -4.11 -7.70
CA ILE A 42 2.41 -4.39 -7.97
C ILE A 42 2.60 -5.80 -8.51
N LYS A 43 1.90 -6.80 -7.96
CA LYS A 43 1.99 -8.20 -8.43
C LYS A 43 1.45 -8.33 -9.86
N LYS A 44 0.31 -7.69 -10.16
CA LYS A 44 -0.24 -7.59 -11.52
C LYS A 44 0.78 -6.93 -12.45
N PHE A 45 1.23 -5.72 -12.16
CA PHE A 45 2.23 -5.03 -12.99
C PHE A 45 3.45 -5.92 -13.36
N LYS A 46 4.00 -6.65 -12.41
CA LYS A 46 5.14 -7.55 -12.65
C LYS A 46 4.81 -8.75 -13.54
N ALA A 47 3.60 -9.30 -13.45
CA ALA A 47 3.19 -10.40 -14.30
C ALA A 47 2.96 -9.92 -15.74
N GLU A 48 2.28 -8.80 -15.91
CA GLU A 48 1.98 -8.23 -17.22
C GLU A 48 3.23 -7.69 -17.93
N LEU A 49 4.23 -7.19 -17.20
CA LEU A 49 5.50 -6.73 -17.79
C LEU A 49 6.23 -7.81 -18.60
N ALA A 50 6.03 -9.09 -18.27
CA ALA A 50 6.64 -10.21 -18.99
C ALA A 50 5.85 -10.63 -20.26
N VAL A 51 4.60 -10.21 -20.38
CA VAL A 51 3.68 -10.67 -21.43
C VAL A 51 3.41 -9.56 -22.44
N ASP A 52 2.98 -8.39 -21.96
CA ASP A 52 2.51 -7.30 -22.82
C ASP A 52 2.86 -5.94 -22.20
N THR A 53 3.68 -5.18 -22.93
CA THR A 53 4.15 -3.86 -22.54
C THR A 53 3.01 -2.84 -22.50
N ALA A 54 2.00 -2.94 -23.37
CA ALA A 54 0.91 -1.97 -23.41
C ALA A 54 0.00 -2.08 -22.17
N LYS A 55 -0.36 -3.31 -21.79
CA LYS A 55 -1.15 -3.56 -20.57
C LYS A 55 -0.37 -3.22 -19.30
N ALA A 56 0.95 -3.43 -19.31
CA ALA A 56 1.80 -3.03 -18.19
C ALA A 56 1.79 -1.50 -17.95
N GLU A 57 1.68 -0.69 -19.02
CA GLU A 57 1.56 0.77 -18.90
C GLU A 57 0.25 1.22 -18.24
N GLU A 58 -0.87 0.62 -18.64
CA GLU A 58 -2.18 0.92 -18.06
C GLU A 58 -2.21 0.58 -16.56
N ILE A 59 -1.69 -0.59 -16.19
CA ILE A 59 -1.60 -1.03 -14.79
C ILE A 59 -0.62 -0.13 -14.02
N TYR A 60 0.47 0.31 -14.64
CA TYR A 60 1.39 1.27 -14.01
C TYR A 60 0.71 2.60 -13.70
N ASN A 61 -0.10 3.15 -14.61
CA ASN A 61 -0.82 4.39 -14.38
C ASN A 61 -1.80 4.27 -13.21
N GLN A 62 -2.53 3.15 -13.12
CA GLN A 62 -3.40 2.87 -11.97
C GLN A 62 -2.61 2.73 -10.67
N LEU A 63 -1.48 2.03 -10.69
CA LEU A 63 -0.59 1.87 -9.54
C LEU A 63 -0.03 3.22 -9.07
N ALA A 64 0.38 4.09 -10.00
CA ALA A 64 0.90 5.42 -9.68
C ALA A 64 -0.18 6.29 -9.01
N SER A 65 -1.40 6.28 -9.53
CA SER A 65 -2.54 6.98 -8.93
C SER A 65 -2.81 6.49 -7.49
N LYS A 66 -2.86 5.18 -7.28
CA LYS A 66 -3.07 4.58 -5.95
C LYS A 66 -1.94 4.91 -4.95
N LEU A 67 -0.68 4.96 -5.41
CA LEU A 67 0.45 5.37 -4.58
C LEU A 67 0.34 6.83 -4.14
N ASP A 68 -0.11 7.72 -5.02
CA ASP A 68 -0.27 9.14 -4.71
C ASP A 68 -1.47 9.40 -3.78
N SER A 69 -2.58 8.69 -3.97
CA SER A 69 -3.70 8.69 -3.03
C SER A 69 -3.28 8.22 -1.63
N ALA A 70 -2.54 7.10 -1.55
CA ALA A 70 -2.04 6.59 -0.28
C ALA A 70 -1.01 7.53 0.40
N ALA A 71 -0.29 8.34 -0.38
CA ALA A 71 0.58 9.38 0.16
C ALA A 71 -0.21 10.57 0.72
N ARG A 72 -1.29 10.98 0.03
CA ARG A 72 -2.20 12.04 0.48
C ARG A 72 -2.91 11.67 1.79
N GLU A 73 -3.31 10.41 1.93
CA GLU A 73 -3.93 9.86 3.16
C GLU A 73 -2.92 9.54 4.28
N ASN A 74 -1.63 9.84 4.08
CA ASN A 74 -0.53 9.57 5.01
C ASN A 74 -0.33 8.09 5.37
N VAL A 75 -0.84 7.16 4.56
CA VAL A 75 -0.63 5.72 4.73
C VAL A 75 0.81 5.33 4.39
N ILE A 76 1.38 6.02 3.39
CA ILE A 76 2.80 5.93 3.01
C ILE A 76 3.41 7.33 2.96
N HIS A 77 4.68 7.45 3.33
CA HIS A 77 5.37 8.72 3.20
C HIS A 77 5.57 9.11 1.72
N LYS A 78 5.48 10.41 1.40
CA LYS A 78 5.67 10.95 0.04
C LYS A 78 6.93 10.43 -0.66
N ASN A 79 8.05 10.35 0.06
CA ASN A 79 9.30 9.84 -0.51
C ASN A 79 9.23 8.33 -0.80
N SER A 80 8.46 7.55 -0.04
CA SER A 80 8.27 6.13 -0.33
C SER A 80 7.43 5.93 -1.60
N ALA A 81 6.38 6.74 -1.79
CA ALA A 81 5.61 6.75 -3.03
C ALA A 81 6.49 7.11 -4.23
N ASN A 82 7.25 8.20 -4.14
CA ASN A 82 8.15 8.66 -5.20
C ASN A 82 9.22 7.62 -5.56
N ARG A 83 9.86 6.99 -4.57
CA ARG A 83 10.84 5.92 -4.81
C ARG A 83 10.21 4.74 -5.58
N LYS A 84 8.99 4.34 -5.21
CA LYS A 84 8.28 3.25 -5.90
C LYS A 84 7.91 3.63 -7.33
N LYS A 85 7.38 4.83 -7.55
CA LYS A 85 7.08 5.34 -8.90
C LYS A 85 8.34 5.35 -9.78
N ALA A 86 9.44 5.91 -9.29
CA ALA A 86 10.71 5.94 -10.02
C ALA A 86 11.24 4.53 -10.35
N HIS A 87 11.17 3.60 -9.40
CA HIS A 87 11.60 2.22 -9.62
C HIS A 87 10.78 1.51 -10.71
N PHE A 88 9.45 1.56 -10.66
CA PHE A 88 8.60 0.89 -11.64
C PHE A 88 8.63 1.58 -13.00
N SER A 89 8.75 2.90 -13.04
CA SER A 89 8.99 3.65 -14.28
C SER A 89 10.28 3.19 -14.98
N LYS A 90 11.38 3.09 -14.23
CA LYS A 90 12.65 2.60 -14.78
C LYS A 90 12.54 1.18 -15.35
N LEU A 91 11.84 0.28 -14.65
CA LEU A 91 11.59 -1.09 -15.13
C LEU A 91 10.81 -1.10 -16.45
N LEU A 92 9.75 -0.30 -16.53
CA LEU A 92 8.94 -0.19 -17.74
C LEU A 92 9.75 0.39 -18.91
N SER A 93 10.51 1.46 -18.68
CA SER A 93 11.39 2.04 -19.71
C SER A 93 12.44 1.05 -20.21
N ASN A 94 13.05 0.28 -19.31
CA ASN A 94 14.02 -0.75 -19.71
C ASN A 94 13.35 -1.85 -20.56
N ALA A 95 12.14 -2.29 -20.19
CA ALA A 95 11.40 -3.29 -20.95
C ALA A 95 10.98 -2.79 -22.35
N LYS A 96 10.70 -1.49 -22.49
CA LYS A 96 10.47 -0.85 -23.80
C LYS A 96 11.74 -0.74 -24.63
N ALA A 97 12.88 -0.47 -24.00
CA ALA A 97 14.14 -0.26 -24.71
C ALA A 97 14.78 -1.55 -25.23
N SER A 98 14.46 -2.72 -24.63
CA SER A 98 14.98 -4.02 -25.09
C SER A 98 14.10 -4.71 -26.13
N LYS A 99 13.00 -4.08 -26.53
CA LYS A 99 12.03 -4.59 -27.51
C LYS A 99 12.10 -3.74 -28.76
#